data_AF-A0A3B8X3I9-F1
#
_entry.id   AF-A0A3B8X3I9-F1
#
_cell.length_a   1.000
_cell.length_b   1.000
_cell.length_c   1.000
_cell.angle_alpha   90.00
_cell.angle_beta   90.00
_cell.angle_gamma   90.00
#
_symmetry.space_group_name_H-M   'P 1'
#
loop_
_entity.id
_entity.type
_entity.pdbx_description
1 polymer ?
#
loop_
_entity_poly.entity_id
_entity_poly.type
_entity_poly.pdbx_seq_one_letter_code
_entity_poly.pdbx_strand_id
1 'polypeptide(L)'
;ARMKDSDAKSRVVILLTDGVNNMGEIDPAMAAEIAKTYGIRVYTIGVGANGQAPYPVQTPWGIEMRNVPVEIDEPLLKNIADGTGGRYFRATDNTKLSEIYAEIGQMEKTRTSVDSFPVYKDLFGGYALAALLCLLLEVLVAFILRRMPVC
;
A
#
# COMPACT_ATOMS: atom_id res chain seq x y z
N ALA A 1 8.13 0.67 -13.19
CA ALA A 1 6.74 0.61 -13.72
C ALA A 1 6.01 -0.68 -13.30
N ARG A 2 6.00 -1.05 -12.01
CA ARG A 2 5.44 -2.35 -11.54
C ARG A 2 4.25 -2.24 -10.58
N MET A 3 3.87 -1.01 -10.20
CA MET A 3 2.76 -0.72 -9.28
C MET A 3 1.47 -0.27 -9.97
N LYS A 4 1.48 -0.12 -11.30
CA LYS A 4 0.31 0.38 -12.05
C LYS A 4 -0.78 -0.70 -12.22
N ASP A 5 -0.37 -1.97 -12.18
CA ASP A 5 -1.23 -3.12 -12.50
C ASP A 5 -1.56 -4.00 -11.29
N SER A 6 -1.23 -3.57 -10.05
CA SER A 6 -1.54 -4.35 -8.85
C SER A 6 -2.96 -4.03 -8.35
N ASP A 7 -3.82 -5.06 -8.25
CA ASP A 7 -5.22 -5.03 -7.81
C ASP A 7 -5.41 -4.76 -6.29
N ALA A 8 -4.44 -4.06 -5.68
CA ALA A 8 -4.43 -3.76 -4.26
C ALA A 8 -5.24 -2.48 -3.98
N LYS A 9 -6.26 -2.61 -3.12
CA LYS A 9 -7.10 -1.49 -2.63
C LYS A 9 -6.30 -0.37 -1.96
N SER A 10 -5.16 -0.67 -1.33
CA SER A 10 -4.22 0.32 -0.78
C SER A 10 -2.83 0.14 -1.38
N ARG A 11 -2.22 1.23 -1.85
CA ARG A 11 -0.87 1.25 -2.43
C ARG A 11 0.04 2.11 -1.57
N VAL A 12 1.13 1.50 -1.10
CA VAL A 12 2.04 2.10 -0.15
C VAL A 12 3.48 1.91 -0.64
N VAL A 13 4.29 2.94 -0.51
CA VAL A 13 5.73 2.93 -0.80
C VAL A 13 6.47 3.23 0.50
N ILE A 14 7.50 2.44 0.79
CA ILE A 14 8.39 2.66 1.94
C ILE A 14 9.75 3.08 1.36
N LEU A 15 10.11 4.33 1.55
CA LEU A 15 11.39 4.93 1.17
C LEU A 15 12.37 4.77 2.33
N LEU A 16 13.43 4.01 2.13
CA LEU A 16 14.52 3.84 3.09
C LEU A 16 15.73 4.64 2.60
N THR A 17 16.26 5.57 3.40
CA THR A 17 17.43 6.38 3.05
C THR A 17 18.31 6.64 4.26
N ASP A 18 19.62 6.72 4.05
CA ASP A 18 20.65 7.07 5.03
C ASP A 18 20.92 8.58 5.13
N GLY A 19 20.20 9.40 4.37
CA GLY A 19 20.05 10.83 4.63
C GLY A 19 20.67 11.80 3.65
N VAL A 20 21.26 11.31 2.55
CA VAL A 20 21.81 12.19 1.51
C VAL A 20 21.14 11.94 0.18
N ASN A 21 20.42 12.94 -0.33
CA ASN A 21 19.93 12.96 -1.70
C ASN A 21 21.11 13.23 -2.64
N ASN A 22 21.93 12.21 -2.89
CA ASN A 22 23.09 12.28 -3.76
C ASN A 22 22.64 12.06 -5.22
N MET A 23 22.32 13.17 -5.90
CA MET A 23 22.05 13.26 -7.34
C MET A 23 20.92 12.35 -7.88
N GLY A 24 19.73 12.92 -7.98
CA GLY A 24 18.68 12.44 -8.88
C GLY A 24 18.16 13.60 -9.73
N GLU A 25 17.94 13.37 -11.03
CA GLU A 25 17.37 14.36 -11.97
C GLU A 25 15.94 14.81 -11.62
N ILE A 26 15.33 14.22 -10.59
CA ILE A 26 13.93 14.42 -10.21
C ILE A 26 13.88 14.95 -8.78
N ASP A 27 13.22 16.10 -8.61
CA ASP A 27 12.94 16.68 -7.30
C ASP A 27 12.08 15.69 -6.46
N PRO A 28 12.53 15.29 -5.27
CA PRO A 28 11.78 14.41 -4.37
C PRO A 28 10.37 14.92 -4.06
N ALA A 29 10.17 16.24 -4.02
CA ALA A 29 8.87 16.85 -3.83
C ALA A 29 7.92 16.57 -5.00
N MET A 30 8.43 16.66 -6.23
CA MET A 30 7.65 16.35 -7.44
C MET A 30 7.26 14.88 -7.48
N ALA A 31 8.17 13.98 -7.08
CA ALA A 31 7.87 12.55 -6.96
C ALA A 31 6.77 12.27 -5.92
N ALA A 32 6.76 13.01 -4.81
CA ALA A 32 5.73 12.93 -3.78
C ALA A 32 4.36 13.38 -4.30
N GLU A 33 4.29 14.48 -5.05
CA GLU A 33 3.03 14.95 -5.64
C GLU A 33 2.45 13.95 -6.65
N ILE A 34 3.30 13.33 -7.46
CA ILE A 34 2.88 12.29 -8.39
C ILE A 34 2.32 11.09 -7.59
N ALA A 35 3.03 10.64 -6.55
CA ALA A 35 2.56 9.55 -5.69
C ALA A 35 1.19 9.86 -5.07
N LYS A 36 1.00 11.08 -4.58
CA LYS A 36 -0.29 11.57 -4.05
C LYS A 36 -1.40 11.51 -5.10
N THR A 37 -1.11 11.93 -6.32
CA THR A 37 -2.08 11.90 -7.44
C THR A 37 -2.54 10.48 -7.76
N TYR A 38 -1.67 9.48 -7.59
CA TYR A 38 -2.01 8.07 -7.76
C TYR A 38 -2.60 7.40 -6.51
N GLY A 39 -2.85 8.16 -5.43
CA GLY A 39 -3.36 7.62 -4.16
C GLY A 39 -2.33 6.73 -3.44
N ILE A 40 -1.05 6.91 -3.72
CA ILE A 40 0.04 6.14 -3.13
C ILE A 40 0.57 6.90 -1.91
N ARG A 41 0.56 6.25 -0.75
CA ARG A 41 1.14 6.80 0.48
C ARG A 41 2.62 6.48 0.54
N VAL A 42 3.45 7.47 0.88
CA VAL A 42 4.90 7.29 1.00
C VAL A 42 5.30 7.39 2.46
N TYR A 43 5.87 6.32 3.01
CA TYR A 43 6.50 6.31 4.32
C TYR A 43 8.01 6.46 4.15
N THR A 44 8.63 7.37 4.87
CA THR A 44 10.07 7.61 4.77
C THR A 44 10.76 7.15 6.04
N ILE A 45 11.78 6.31 5.91
CA ILE A 45 12.57 5.77 7.02
C ILE A 45 14.01 6.25 6.87
N GLY A 46 14.43 7.12 7.79
CA GLY A 46 15.82 7.56 7.90
C GLY A 46 16.64 6.53 8.69
N VAL A 47 17.65 5.93 8.09
CA VAL A 47 18.56 4.99 8.74
C VAL A 47 19.82 5.73 9.16
N GLY A 48 20.09 5.78 10.46
CA GLY A 48 21.31 6.39 10.95
C GLY A 48 21.27 6.73 12.43
N ALA A 49 22.36 6.42 13.12
CA ALA A 49 22.57 6.88 14.48
C ALA A 49 22.69 8.42 14.50
N ASN A 50 22.12 9.07 15.52
CA ASN A 50 22.40 10.49 15.77
C ASN A 50 23.87 10.61 16.17
N GLY A 51 24.67 11.38 15.41
CA GLY A 51 26.04 11.68 15.78
C GLY A 51 27.01 11.74 14.60
N GLN A 52 28.27 11.40 14.90
CA GLN A 52 29.34 11.37 13.92
C GLN A 52 29.61 9.92 13.51
N ALA A 53 29.65 9.67 12.20
CA ALA A 53 30.08 8.40 11.66
C ALA A 53 31.53 8.54 11.16
N PRO A 54 32.38 7.51 11.36
CA PRO A 54 33.72 7.51 10.79
C PRO A 54 33.60 7.37 9.27
N TYR A 55 33.94 8.45 8.56
CA TYR A 55 33.91 8.55 7.11
C TYR A 55 35.35 8.53 6.57
N PRO A 56 35.66 7.69 5.55
CA PRO A 56 36.97 7.67 4.94
C PRO A 56 37.18 8.93 4.10
N VAL A 57 38.12 9.78 4.51
CA VAL A 57 38.49 11.00 3.79
C VAL A 57 39.83 10.79 3.12
N GLN A 58 39.89 11.07 1.82
CA GLN A 58 41.14 10.97 1.06
C GLN A 58 42.02 12.18 1.38
N THR A 59 43.17 11.92 2.00
CA THR A 59 44.19 12.93 2.29
C THR A 59 45.41 12.71 1.38
N PRO A 60 46.30 13.71 1.22
CA PRO A 60 47.55 13.55 0.46
C PRO A 60 48.47 12.44 0.97
N TRP A 61 48.23 11.91 2.17
CA TRP A 61 49.04 10.88 2.83
C TRP A 61 48.33 9.52 2.99
N GLY A 62 47.09 9.37 2.51
CA GLY A 62 46.32 8.12 2.59
C GLY A 62 44.84 8.32 2.94
N ILE A 63 44.15 7.21 3.23
CA ILE A 63 42.75 7.23 3.69
C ILE A 63 42.77 7.42 5.21
N GLU A 64 42.21 8.52 5.69
CA GLU A 64 42.06 8.81 7.12
C GLU A 64 40.58 8.74 7.49
N MET A 65 40.26 8.03 8.58
CA MET A 65 38.89 7.96 9.09
C MET A 65 38.61 9.20 9.93
N ARG A 66 37.77 10.11 9.43
CA ARG A 66 37.34 11.29 10.19
C ARG A 66 35.90 11.12 10.62
N ASN A 67 35.61 11.47 11.86
CA ASN A 67 34.24 11.56 12.35
C ASN A 67 33.57 12.76 11.65
N VAL A 68 32.59 12.47 10.80
CA VAL A 68 31.79 13.46 10.09
C VAL A 68 30.36 13.38 10.62
N PRO A 69 29.70 14.52 10.92
CA PRO A 69 28.29 14.50 11.31
C PRO A 69 27.45 13.87 10.19
N VAL A 70 26.59 12.91 10.57
CA VAL A 70 25.62 12.33 9.63
C VAL A 70 24.49 13.33 9.46
N GLU A 71 24.53 14.11 8.39
CA GLU A 71 23.47 15.04 8.01
C GLU A 71 22.37 14.27 7.29
N ILE A 72 21.27 14.01 8.00
CA ILE A 72 20.02 13.51 7.41
C ILE A 72 19.10 14.71 7.20
N ASP A 73 18.63 14.92 5.97
CA ASP A 73 17.60 15.91 5.69
C ASP A 73 16.22 15.43 6.16
N GLU A 74 16.04 15.35 7.49
CA GLU A 74 14.76 15.00 8.11
C GLU A 74 13.61 15.92 7.68
N PRO A 75 13.80 17.26 7.56
CA PRO A 75 12.74 18.15 7.08
C PRO A 75 12.20 17.75 5.70
N LEU A 76 13.09 17.43 4.75
CA LEU A 76 12.69 17.00 3.41
C LEU A 76 11.90 15.68 3.46
N LEU A 77 12.41 14.69 4.19
CA LEU A 77 11.76 13.38 4.30
C LEU A 77 10.38 13.48 4.94
N LYS A 78 10.27 14.32 5.98
CA LYS A 78 8.99 14.59 6.64
C LYS A 78 7.99 15.25 5.69
N ASN A 79 8.43 16.23 4.90
CA ASN A 79 7.58 16.89 3.91
C ASN A 79 7.05 15.91 2.84
N ILE A 80 7.87 14.97 2.38
CA ILE A 80 7.46 13.93 1.42
C ILE A 80 6.40 13.00 2.02
N ALA A 81 6.64 12.53 3.26
CA ALA A 81 5.72 11.65 3.94
C ALA A 81 4.38 12.33 4.22
N ASP A 82 4.43 13.55 4.78
CA ASP A 82 3.24 14.32 5.13
C ASP A 82 2.45 14.74 3.87
N GLY A 83 3.15 15.08 2.78
CA GLY A 83 2.55 15.45 1.49
C GLY A 83 1.71 14.32 0.85
N THR A 84 2.07 13.07 1.12
CA THR A 84 1.40 11.87 0.57
C THR A 84 0.48 11.16 1.58
N GLY A 85 0.41 11.65 2.82
CA GLY A 85 -0.39 11.04 3.89
C GLY A 85 0.22 9.79 4.53
N GLY A 86 1.54 9.60 4.37
CA GLY A 86 2.35 8.66 5.14
C GLY A 86 2.91 9.27 6.42
N ARG A 87 3.98 8.67 6.96
CA ARG A 87 4.69 9.16 8.15
C ARG A 87 6.20 8.98 8.00
N TYR A 88 6.96 9.89 8.60
CA TYR A 88 8.40 9.76 8.76
C TYR A 88 8.73 8.91 10.00
N PHE A 89 9.73 8.04 9.85
CA PHE A 89 10.30 7.23 10.91
C PHE A 89 11.82 7.31 10.92
N ARG A 90 12.42 7.16 12.09
CA ARG A 90 13.88 7.08 12.24
C ARG A 90 14.28 5.74 12.82
N ALA A 91 15.08 4.99 12.08
CA ALA A 91 15.61 3.69 12.47
C ALA A 91 17.09 3.83 12.89
N THR A 92 17.38 3.60 14.16
CA THR A 92 18.76 3.52 14.67
C THR A 92 19.34 2.12 14.55
N ASP A 93 18.48 1.09 14.53
CA ASP A 93 18.83 -0.32 14.62
C ASP A 93 17.83 -1.18 13.84
N ASN A 94 18.24 -2.42 13.52
CA ASN A 94 17.38 -3.40 12.85
C ASN A 94 16.11 -3.72 13.65
N THR A 95 16.16 -3.70 14.99
CA THR A 95 14.98 -3.96 15.84
C THR A 95 13.93 -2.88 15.62
N LYS A 96 14.31 -1.60 15.67
CA LYS A 96 13.39 -0.48 15.39
C LYS A 96 12.86 -0.52 13.97
N LEU A 97 13.69 -0.90 13.00
CA LEU A 97 13.25 -1.03 11.62
C LEU A 97 12.10 -2.06 11.49
N SER A 98 12.22 -3.20 12.17
CA SER A 98 11.17 -4.22 12.22
C SER A 98 9.88 -3.71 12.88
N GLU A 99 10.00 -2.98 13.99
CA GLU A 99 8.86 -2.36 14.68
C GLU A 99 8.13 -1.35 13.78
N ILE A 100 8.88 -0.52 13.05
CA ILE A 100 8.32 0.44 12.09
C ILE A 100 7.55 -0.28 10.99
N TYR A 101 8.10 -1.35 10.41
CA TYR A 101 7.40 -2.14 9.41
C TYR A 101 6.10 -2.76 9.96
N ALA A 102 6.13 -3.25 11.20
CA ALA A 102 4.93 -3.78 11.87
C ALA A 102 3.87 -2.70 12.10
N GLU A 103 4.27 -1.51 12.56
CA GLU A 103 3.37 -0.36 12.76
C GLU A 103 2.71 0.06 11.44
N ILE A 104 3.49 0.20 10.36
CA ILE A 104 2.98 0.52 9.02
C ILE A 104 1.97 -0.53 8.56
N GLY A 105 2.30 -1.82 8.70
CA GLY A 105 1.40 -2.92 8.36
C GLY A 105 0.08 -2.88 9.12
N GLN A 106 0.11 -2.53 10.41
CA GLN A 106 -1.09 -2.44 11.24
C GLN A 106 -1.97 -1.25 10.85
N MET A 107 -1.38 -0.07 10.60
CA MET A 107 -2.11 1.13 10.15
C MET A 107 -2.81 0.91 8.80
N GLU A 108 -2.12 0.28 7.85
CA GLU A 108 -2.65 0.07 6.50
C GLU A 108 -3.68 -1.07 6.43
N LYS A 109 -3.51 -2.11 7.26
CA LYS A 109 -4.51 -3.17 7.42
C LYS A 109 -5.81 -2.63 8.03
N THR A 110 -5.73 -1.82 9.08
CA THR A 110 -6.92 -1.21 9.71
C THR A 110 -7.70 -0.36 8.71
N ARG A 111 -7.03 0.45 7.89
CA ARG A 111 -7.69 1.26 6.86
C ARG A 111 -8.38 0.41 5.79
N THR A 112 -7.70 -0.64 5.31
CA THR A 112 -8.27 -1.55 4.29
C THR A 112 -9.52 -2.27 4.79
N SER A 113 -9.55 -2.65 6.08
CA SER A 113 -10.72 -3.30 6.70
C SER A 113 -11.96 -2.39 6.77
N VAL A 114 -11.79 -1.08 6.91
CA VAL A 114 -12.91 -0.12 6.96
C VAL A 114 -13.54 0.07 5.57
N ASP A 115 -12.73 0.10 4.51
CA ASP A 115 -13.21 0.27 3.13
C ASP A 115 -13.66 -1.05 2.46
N SER A 116 -13.63 -2.17 3.20
CA SER A 116 -14.09 -3.47 2.70
C SER A 116 -15.47 -3.79 3.24
N PHE A 117 -16.48 -3.08 2.75
CA PHE A 117 -17.85 -3.59 2.82
C PHE A 117 -17.88 -4.98 2.15
N PRO A 118 -18.35 -6.04 2.84
CA PRO A 118 -18.52 -7.33 2.21
C PRO A 118 -19.52 -7.18 1.07
N VAL A 119 -19.04 -7.29 -0.17
CA VAL A 119 -19.91 -7.37 -1.35
C VAL A 119 -20.55 -8.76 -1.28
N TYR A 120 -21.71 -8.85 -0.63
CA TYR A 120 -22.57 -10.01 -0.75
C TYR A 120 -22.99 -10.11 -2.21
N LYS A 121 -22.38 -11.03 -2.95
CA LYS A 121 -22.92 -11.44 -4.24
C LYS A 121 -24.17 -12.25 -3.97
N ASP A 122 -25.33 -11.63 -4.13
CA ASP A 122 -26.62 -12.31 -4.11
C ASP A 122 -26.72 -13.25 -5.32
N LEU A 123 -26.20 -14.46 -5.16
CA LEU A 123 -26.43 -15.59 -6.06
C LEU A 123 -27.90 -16.07 -6.01
N PHE A 124 -28.70 -15.51 -5.10
CA PHE A 124 -30.12 -15.82 -4.93
C PHE A 124 -30.94 -15.58 -6.20
N GLY A 125 -30.61 -14.56 -7.00
CA GLY A 125 -31.37 -14.21 -8.20
C GLY A 125 -31.45 -15.34 -9.24
N GLY A 126 -30.34 -16.05 -9.48
CA GLY A 126 -30.30 -17.16 -10.45
C GLY A 126 -31.14 -18.36 -10.01
N TYR A 127 -31.03 -18.75 -8.73
CA TYR A 127 -31.79 -19.87 -8.17
C TYR A 127 -33.29 -19.55 -8.05
N ALA A 128 -33.65 -18.30 -7.71
CA ALA A 128 -35.05 -17.86 -7.67
C ALA A 128 -35.72 -17.94 -9.05
N LEU A 129 -35.01 -17.54 -10.11
CA LEU A 129 -35.52 -17.62 -11.48
C LEU A 129 -35.66 -19.07 -11.95
N ALA A 130 -34.69 -19.94 -11.61
CA ALA A 130 -34.79 -21.38 -11.88
C ALA A 130 -35.99 -22.03 -11.17
N ALA A 131 -36.22 -21.70 -9.89
CA ALA A 131 -37.36 -22.20 -9.13
C ALA A 131 -38.70 -21.73 -9.73
N LEU A 132 -38.78 -20.46 -10.15
CA LEU A 132 -39.97 -19.89 -10.79
C LEU A 132 -40.29 -20.57 -12.14
N LEU A 133 -39.27 -20.86 -12.95
CA LEU A 133 -39.44 -21.61 -14.20
C LEU A 133 -39.93 -23.04 -13.96
N CYS A 134 -39.37 -23.75 -12.98
CA CYS A 134 -39.83 -25.10 -12.62
C CYS A 134 -41.30 -25.11 -12.18
N LEU A 135 -41.72 -24.14 -11.37
CA LEU A 135 -43.10 -24.03 -10.89
C LEU A 135 -44.08 -23.72 -12.04
N LEU A 136 -43.71 -22.81 -12.95
CA LEU A 136 -44.53 -22.52 -14.14
C LEU A 136 -44.67 -23.75 -15.05
N LEU A 137 -43.60 -24.53 -15.23
CA LEU A 137 -43.62 -25.78 -15.98
C LEU A 137 -44.57 -26.81 -15.35
N GLU A 138 -44.53 -26.96 -14.02
CA GLU A 138 -45.43 -27.86 -13.29
C GLU A 138 -46.90 -27.48 -13.50
N VAL A 139 -47.24 -26.20 -13.36
CA VAL A 139 -48.61 -25.70 -13.57
C VAL A 139 -49.06 -25.92 -15.01
N LEU A 140 -48.17 -25.70 -15.98
CA LEU A 140 -48.49 -25.89 -17.40
C LEU A 140 -48.72 -27.36 -17.74
N VAL A 141 -47.90 -28.27 -17.22
CA VAL A 141 -48.09 -29.72 -17.37
C VAL A 141 -49.39 -30.18 -16.69
N ALA A 142 -49.65 -29.73 -15.46
CA ALA A 142 -50.87 -30.04 -14.74
C ALA A 142 -52.13 -29.51 -15.45
N PHE A 143 -52.04 -28.33 -16.06
CA PHE A 143 -53.13 -27.73 -16.83
C PHE A 143 -53.40 -28.52 -18.12
N ILE A 144 -52.35 -28.94 -18.85
CA ILE A 144 -52.48 -29.76 -20.05
C ILE A 144 -53.04 -31.15 -19.72
N LEU A 145 -52.54 -31.80 -18.67
CA LEU A 145 -53.06 -33.10 -18.22
C LEU A 145 -54.52 -33.02 -17.76
N ARG A 146 -54.93 -31.94 -17.08
CA ARG A 146 -56.34 -31.71 -16.73
C ARG A 146 -57.23 -31.42 -17.95
N ARG A 147 -56.66 -30.90 -19.04
CA ARG A 147 -57.39 -30.62 -20.28
C ARG A 147 -57.53 -31.84 -21.18
N MET A 148 -56.76 -32.90 -20.97
CA MET A 148 -56.98 -34.17 -21.64
C MET A 148 -58.07 -34.94 -20.88
N PRO A 149 -59.30 -35.06 -21.40
CA PRO A 149 -60.23 -36.04 -20.86
C PRO A 149 -59.60 -37.42 -21.07
N VAL A 150 -59.43 -38.15 -19.98
CA VAL A 150 -59.13 -39.58 -19.99
C VAL A 150 -60.27 -40.26 -20.76
N CYS A 151 -59.96 -40.80 -21.95
CA CYS A 151 -60.80 -41.76 -22.66
C CYS A 151 -60.48 -43.17 -22.17
#